data_AF-A0A7S3XG67-F1
#
_entry.id   AF-A0A7S3XG67-F1
#
_cell.length_a   1.000
_cell.length_b   1.000
_cell.length_c   1.000
_cell.angle_alpha   90.00
_cell.angle_beta   90.00
_cell.angle_gamma   90.00
#
_symmetry.space_group_name_H-M   'P 1'
#
loop_
_entity.id
_entity.type
_entity.pdbx_description
1 polymer ?
#
loop_
_entity_poly.entity_id
_entity_poly.type
_entity_poly.pdbx_seq_one_letter_code
_entity_poly.pdbx_strand_id
1 'polypeptide(L)'
;MQEADAYFQPSPTLVVLTTPRQEPYIKTFLWSYLALNKEEPMPVLHILNRGDTDIPMEARNSPYVDVIDLDPIIIQDYDSWRKQLYIDHVKGLNECLKYENISSTSWCIIFENDAMLTDHFLTKFHKYVSKAPPDTAMVKLFVSDHWSGYEVGDIPY
;
A
#
# COMPACT_ATOMS: atom_id res chain seq x y z
N MET A 1 14.06 19.80 -18.70
CA MET A 1 12.83 19.20 -18.13
C MET A 1 12.59 17.83 -18.77
N GLN A 2 13.61 16.95 -18.77
CA GLN A 2 13.63 15.66 -19.48
C GLN A 2 14.24 14.52 -18.63
N GLU A 3 14.63 14.78 -17.37
CA GLU A 3 15.30 13.78 -16.49
C GLU A 3 14.39 13.21 -15.39
N ALA A 4 13.20 13.78 -15.16
CA ALA A 4 12.27 13.29 -14.14
C ALA A 4 11.54 12.00 -14.56
N ASP A 5 11.33 11.80 -15.87
CA ASP A 5 10.53 10.68 -16.41
C ASP A 5 11.25 9.32 -16.32
N ALA A 6 12.58 9.32 -16.21
CA ALA A 6 13.38 8.10 -16.01
C ALA A 6 13.54 7.70 -14.54
N TYR A 7 13.21 8.59 -13.60
CA TYR A 7 13.55 8.42 -12.18
C TYR A 7 12.71 7.33 -11.48
N PHE A 8 11.52 7.06 -12.01
CA PHE A 8 10.52 6.16 -11.43
C PHE A 8 10.18 4.99 -12.35
N GLN A 9 11.12 4.52 -13.19
CA GLN A 9 10.88 3.37 -14.05
C GLN A 9 11.57 2.12 -13.50
N PRO A 10 10.79 1.07 -13.12
CA PRO A 10 9.33 1.01 -13.09
C PRO A 10 8.72 1.64 -11.82
N SER A 11 7.55 2.24 -11.99
CA SER A 11 6.81 2.89 -10.91
C SER A 11 6.17 1.81 -10.03
N PRO A 12 6.22 1.93 -8.69
CA PRO A 12 5.64 0.92 -7.82
C PRO A 12 4.11 0.89 -7.95
N THR A 13 3.52 -0.30 -7.85
CA THR A 13 2.08 -0.43 -7.61
C THR A 13 1.82 -0.26 -6.13
N LEU A 14 0.93 0.68 -5.78
CA LEU A 14 0.56 0.96 -4.39
C LEU A 14 -0.81 0.36 -4.09
N VAL A 15 -0.89 -0.41 -3.02
CA VAL A 15 -2.14 -0.99 -2.53
C VAL A 15 -2.33 -0.59 -1.08
N VAL A 16 -3.53 -0.16 -0.71
CA VAL A 16 -3.91 0.05 0.70
C VAL A 16 -5.07 -0.86 1.06
N LEU A 17 -4.94 -1.55 2.18
CA LEU A 17 -5.93 -2.46 2.73
C LEU A 17 -6.77 -1.69 3.75
N THR A 18 -8.08 -1.60 3.55
CA THR A 18 -8.95 -1.06 4.60
C THR A 18 -9.45 -2.17 5.52
N THR A 19 -9.68 -1.80 6.76
CA THR A 19 -10.38 -2.61 7.74
C THR A 19 -11.38 -1.69 8.44
N PRO A 20 -12.66 -2.08 8.59
CA PRO A 20 -13.61 -1.30 9.36
C PRO A 20 -13.08 -1.07 10.78
N ARG A 21 -12.83 0.19 11.13
CA ARG A 21 -12.39 0.64 12.45
C ARG A 21 -13.28 1.77 12.93
N GLN A 22 -13.21 2.09 14.22
CA GLN A 22 -14.00 3.19 14.79
C GLN A 22 -13.47 4.55 14.33
N GLU A 23 -12.16 4.66 14.14
CA GLU A 23 -11.49 5.86 13.70
C GLU A 23 -11.30 5.89 12.18
N PRO A 24 -11.40 7.08 11.55
CA PRO A 24 -11.34 7.24 10.10
C PRO A 24 -9.90 7.25 9.58
N TYR A 25 -9.11 6.22 9.90
CA TYR A 25 -7.68 6.14 9.60
C TYR A 25 -7.37 6.33 8.10
N ILE A 26 -8.24 5.81 7.23
CA ILE A 26 -8.09 5.95 5.78
C ILE A 26 -8.07 7.40 5.29
N LYS A 27 -8.78 8.33 5.97
CA LYS A 27 -8.75 9.76 5.63
C LYS A 27 -7.37 10.34 5.90
N THR A 28 -6.77 9.98 7.03
CA THR A 28 -5.41 10.42 7.41
C THR A 28 -4.37 9.87 6.44
N PHE A 29 -4.47 8.59 6.06
CA PHE A 29 -3.62 7.98 5.04
C PHE A 29 -3.74 8.75 3.71
N LEU A 30 -4.96 8.95 3.21
CA LEU A 30 -5.21 9.65 1.94
C LEU A 30 -4.70 11.09 1.96
N TRP A 31 -4.80 11.80 3.09
CA TRP A 31 -4.21 13.12 3.24
C TRP A 31 -2.68 13.06 3.16
N SER A 32 -2.04 12.11 3.84
CA SER A 32 -0.59 11.94 3.76
C SER A 32 -0.13 11.58 2.34
N TYR A 33 -0.92 10.77 1.63
CA TYR A 33 -0.66 10.39 0.24
C TYR A 33 -0.80 11.56 -0.73
N LEU A 34 -1.95 12.25 -0.70
CA LEU A 34 -2.32 13.28 -1.68
C LEU A 34 -1.71 14.65 -1.38
N ALA A 35 -1.50 15.00 -0.10
CA ALA A 35 -1.02 16.34 0.27
C ALA A 35 0.50 16.47 0.14
N LEU A 36 1.25 15.40 0.39
CA LEU A 36 2.71 15.44 0.52
C LEU A 36 3.47 14.94 -0.73
N ASN A 37 2.77 14.43 -1.75
CA ASN A 37 3.38 13.93 -2.98
C ASN A 37 2.87 14.66 -4.25
N LYS A 38 2.33 15.89 -4.11
CA LYS A 38 1.74 16.66 -5.22
C LYS A 38 2.71 17.00 -6.36
N GLU A 39 4.01 17.02 -6.07
CA GLU A 39 5.05 17.42 -7.02
C GLU A 39 5.72 16.21 -7.71
N GLU A 40 5.33 14.99 -7.36
CA GLU A 40 5.87 13.74 -7.92
C GLU A 40 4.84 13.07 -8.85
N PRO A 41 5.26 12.40 -9.94
CA PRO A 41 4.37 11.55 -10.72
C PRO A 41 3.87 10.40 -9.82
N MET A 42 2.66 10.57 -9.27
CA MET A 42 2.09 9.59 -8.35
C MET A 42 1.59 8.35 -9.09
N PRO A 43 1.99 7.14 -8.68
CA PRO A 43 1.34 5.92 -9.15
C PRO A 43 -0.15 5.92 -8.77
N VAL A 44 -0.94 5.08 -9.43
CA VAL A 44 -2.32 4.87 -9.00
C VAL A 44 -2.30 4.13 -7.66
N LEU A 45 -3.06 4.63 -6.69
CA LEU A 45 -3.29 3.97 -5.41
C LEU A 45 -4.52 3.08 -5.52
N HIS A 46 -4.35 1.77 -5.31
CA HIS A 46 -5.44 0.82 -5.27
C HIS A 46 -5.90 0.61 -3.82
N ILE A 47 -7.13 0.97 -3.51
CA ILE A 47 -7.75 0.77 -2.20
C ILE A 47 -8.57 -0.51 -2.23
N LEU A 48 -8.13 -1.54 -1.53
CA LEU A 48 -8.92 -2.74 -1.28
C LEU A 48 -9.87 -2.45 -0.11
N ASN A 49 -11.11 -2.07 -0.42
CA ASN A 49 -12.05 -1.58 0.56
C ASN A 49 -12.90 -2.69 1.20
N ARG A 50 -12.71 -3.00 2.48
CA ARG A 50 -13.52 -3.94 3.27
C ARG A 50 -14.77 -3.32 3.92
N GLY A 51 -15.44 -2.43 3.18
CA GLY A 51 -16.63 -1.73 3.68
C GLY A 51 -16.33 -0.55 4.61
N ASP A 52 -15.13 0.03 4.53
CA ASP A 52 -14.79 1.27 5.21
C ASP A 52 -15.59 2.43 4.56
N THR A 53 -16.48 3.04 5.32
CA THR A 53 -17.35 4.14 4.88
C THR A 53 -16.66 5.50 4.91
N ASP A 54 -15.46 5.58 5.49
CA ASP A 54 -14.72 6.84 5.61
C ASP A 54 -13.92 7.21 4.36
N ILE A 55 -13.92 6.36 3.31
CA ILE A 55 -13.32 6.73 2.03
C ILE A 55 -14.12 7.89 1.41
N PRO A 56 -13.53 9.09 1.24
CA PRO A 56 -14.24 10.25 0.73
C PRO A 56 -14.58 10.08 -0.76
N MET A 57 -15.69 10.68 -1.19
CA MET A 57 -16.16 10.61 -2.58
C MET A 57 -15.16 11.25 -3.56
N GLU A 58 -14.45 12.27 -3.10
CA GLU A 58 -13.39 12.94 -3.83
C GLU A 58 -12.22 11.99 -4.15
N ALA A 59 -11.89 11.07 -3.24
CA ALA A 59 -10.89 10.05 -3.50
C ALA A 59 -11.41 9.04 -4.53
N ARG A 60 -12.66 8.57 -4.41
CA ARG A 60 -13.28 7.66 -5.40
C ARG A 60 -13.35 8.24 -6.82
N ASN A 61 -13.47 9.56 -6.93
CA ASN A 61 -13.53 10.26 -8.21
C ASN A 61 -12.14 10.71 -8.72
N SER A 62 -11.07 10.46 -7.96
CA SER A 62 -9.71 10.87 -8.32
C SER A 62 -9.13 9.92 -9.37
N PRO A 63 -8.49 10.42 -10.45
CA PRO A 63 -7.81 9.55 -11.42
C PRO A 63 -6.58 8.85 -10.83
N TYR A 64 -6.14 9.23 -9.63
CA TYR A 64 -4.98 8.66 -8.94
C TYR A 64 -5.36 7.61 -7.89
N VAL A 65 -6.64 7.31 -7.74
CA VAL A 65 -7.16 6.37 -6.74
C VAL A 65 -8.15 5.44 -7.42
N ASP A 66 -7.93 4.15 -7.28
CA ASP A 66 -8.84 3.10 -7.69
C ASP A 66 -9.39 2.41 -6.44
N VAL A 67 -10.70 2.31 -6.29
CA VAL A 67 -11.32 1.71 -5.11
C VAL A 67 -12.01 0.41 -5.49
N ILE A 68 -11.47 -0.69 -4.97
CA ILE A 68 -11.95 -2.04 -5.20
C ILE A 68 -12.72 -2.47 -3.95
N ASP A 69 -14.05 -2.38 -4.02
CA ASP A 69 -14.91 -2.80 -2.92
C ASP A 69 -14.91 -4.34 -2.80
N LEU A 70 -14.54 -4.82 -1.61
CA LEU A 70 -14.52 -6.22 -1.21
C LEU A 70 -15.65 -6.48 -0.22
N ASP A 71 -16.03 -7.76 -0.09
CA ASP A 71 -17.01 -8.15 0.93
C ASP A 71 -16.54 -7.70 2.33
N PRO A 72 -17.41 -7.03 3.12
CA PRO A 72 -17.07 -6.63 4.47
C PRO A 72 -16.85 -7.85 5.35
N ILE A 73 -15.97 -7.71 6.34
CA ILE A 73 -15.63 -8.80 7.25
C ILE A 73 -15.93 -8.39 8.67
N ILE A 74 -16.57 -9.31 9.39
CA ILE A 74 -16.84 -9.18 10.81
C ILE A 74 -15.61 -9.71 11.53
N ILE A 75 -14.78 -8.79 12.04
CA ILE A 75 -13.67 -9.13 12.92
C ILE A 75 -14.25 -9.33 14.32
N GLN A 76 -14.13 -10.55 14.86
CA GLN A 76 -14.70 -10.91 16.16
C GLN A 76 -13.65 -10.89 17.28
N ASP A 77 -12.38 -11.15 16.93
CA ASP A 77 -11.26 -11.25 17.86
C ASP A 77 -9.92 -10.97 17.14
N TYR A 78 -8.83 -11.02 17.91
CA TYR A 78 -7.48 -10.73 17.42
C TYR A 78 -6.99 -11.76 16.38
N ASP A 79 -7.30 -13.05 16.56
CA ASP A 79 -6.83 -14.09 15.64
C ASP A 79 -7.58 -14.07 14.30
N SER A 80 -8.88 -13.79 14.32
CA SER A 80 -9.68 -13.57 13.12
C SER A 80 -9.23 -12.30 12.37
N TRP A 81 -8.91 -11.22 13.09
CA TRP A 81 -8.26 -10.05 12.50
C TRP A 81 -6.93 -10.38 11.83
N ARG A 82 -6.03 -11.07 12.53
CA ARG A 82 -4.69 -11.42 12.01
C ARG A 82 -4.77 -12.32 10.78
N LYS A 83 -5.63 -13.34 10.81
CA LYS A 83 -5.91 -14.20 9.65
C LYS A 83 -6.44 -13.38 8.48
N GLN A 84 -7.31 -12.43 8.75
CA GLN A 84 -7.88 -11.60 7.70
C GLN A 84 -6.85 -10.66 7.09
N LEU A 85 -6.00 -10.06 7.93
CA LEU A 85 -4.88 -9.22 7.49
C LEU A 85 -3.98 -9.98 6.52
N TYR A 86 -3.65 -11.24 6.83
CA TYR A 86 -2.87 -12.09 5.93
C TYR A 86 -3.57 -12.32 4.57
N ILE A 87 -4.87 -12.67 4.58
CA ILE A 87 -5.65 -12.87 3.35
C ILE A 87 -5.68 -11.58 2.51
N ASP A 88 -5.85 -10.42 3.14
CA ASP A 88 -5.89 -9.14 2.45
C ASP A 88 -4.51 -8.74 1.89
N HIS A 89 -3.41 -9.08 2.57
CA HIS A 89 -2.08 -8.94 2.00
C HIS A 89 -1.89 -9.81 0.75
N VAL A 90 -2.32 -11.07 0.78
CA VAL A 90 -2.29 -11.95 -0.41
C VAL A 90 -3.12 -11.36 -1.55
N LYS A 91 -4.29 -10.78 -1.24
CA LYS A 91 -5.12 -10.08 -2.23
C LYS A 91 -4.41 -8.83 -2.78
N GLY A 92 -3.74 -8.06 -1.94
CA GLY A 92 -2.96 -6.90 -2.36
C GLY A 92 -1.80 -7.30 -3.28
N LEU A 93 -1.09 -8.38 -2.97
CA LEU A 93 -0.07 -8.94 -3.85
C LEU A 93 -0.66 -9.36 -5.19
N ASN A 94 -1.77 -10.10 -5.19
CA ASN A 94 -2.47 -10.48 -6.42
C ASN A 94 -2.94 -9.27 -7.22
N GLU A 95 -3.33 -8.19 -6.56
CA GLU A 95 -3.69 -6.94 -7.22
C GLU A 95 -2.49 -6.35 -7.94
N CYS A 96 -1.34 -6.24 -7.27
CA CYS A 96 -0.09 -5.82 -7.92
C CYS A 96 0.24 -6.67 -9.15
N LEU A 97 0.15 -8.00 -9.05
CA LEU A 97 0.45 -8.93 -10.16
C LEU A 97 -0.44 -8.69 -11.41
N LYS A 98 -1.67 -8.18 -11.26
CA LYS A 98 -2.54 -7.87 -12.41
C LYS A 98 -1.98 -6.74 -13.27
N TYR A 99 -1.23 -5.83 -12.66
CA TYR A 99 -0.64 -4.66 -13.32
C TYR A 99 0.82 -4.89 -13.74
N GLU A 100 1.41 -6.04 -13.39
CA GLU A 100 2.79 -6.43 -13.71
C GLU A 100 3.07 -6.78 -15.18
N ASN A 101 2.11 -6.61 -16.09
CA ASN A 101 2.35 -6.77 -17.55
C ASN A 101 3.38 -5.76 -18.12
N ILE A 102 4.03 -4.94 -17.29
CA ILE A 102 4.90 -3.83 -17.71
C ILE A 102 6.39 -4.07 -17.42
N SER A 103 6.80 -4.84 -16.40
CA SER A 103 8.23 -5.13 -16.15
C SER A 103 8.43 -6.02 -14.92
N SER A 104 9.32 -7.01 -14.99
CA SER A 104 9.75 -7.87 -13.88
C SER A 104 10.53 -7.13 -12.76
N THR A 105 10.45 -5.80 -12.70
CA THR A 105 11.19 -4.95 -11.76
C THR A 105 10.27 -3.96 -11.00
N SER A 106 8.95 -4.00 -11.20
CA SER A 106 8.01 -3.12 -10.48
C SER A 106 7.81 -3.59 -9.05
N TRP A 107 8.00 -2.68 -8.09
CA TRP A 107 7.76 -2.95 -6.68
C TRP A 107 6.27 -2.94 -6.37
N CYS A 108 5.80 -3.87 -5.54
CA CYS A 108 4.47 -3.83 -4.93
C CYS A 108 4.61 -3.32 -3.49
N ILE A 109 3.93 -2.21 -3.16
CA ILE A 109 3.91 -1.66 -1.81
C ILE A 109 2.49 -1.76 -1.25
N ILE A 110 2.35 -2.49 -0.14
CA ILE A 110 1.07 -2.72 0.52
C ILE A 110 1.06 -1.96 1.85
N PHE A 111 0.01 -1.16 2.07
CA PHE A 111 -0.20 -0.38 3.28
C PHE A 111 -1.42 -0.89 4.05
N GLU A 112 -1.36 -0.81 5.38
CA GLU A 112 -2.55 -0.80 6.22
C GLU A 112 -3.16 0.61 6.24
N ASN A 113 -4.49 0.73 6.42
CA ASN A 113 -5.18 2.02 6.35
C ASN A 113 -4.83 3.01 7.48
N ASP A 114 -4.13 2.57 8.52
CA ASP A 114 -3.60 3.40 9.62
C ASP A 114 -2.15 3.85 9.41
N ALA A 115 -1.55 3.52 8.28
CA ALA A 115 -0.25 4.04 7.90
C ALA A 115 -0.27 5.57 7.70
N MET A 116 0.86 6.20 8.00
CA MET A 116 1.11 7.61 7.66
C MET A 116 2.39 7.71 6.85
N LEU A 117 2.29 8.30 5.67
CA LEU A 117 3.45 8.48 4.80
C LEU A 117 4.22 9.74 5.19
N THR A 118 5.55 9.62 5.20
CA THR A 118 6.43 10.79 5.33
C THR A 118 6.36 11.64 4.07
N ASP A 119 6.82 12.88 4.15
CA ASP A 119 7.07 13.69 2.95
C ASP A 119 8.00 12.97 1.96
N HIS A 120 7.74 13.11 0.66
CA HIS A 120 8.56 12.51 -0.41
C HIS A 120 8.82 11.00 -0.21
N PHE A 121 7.82 10.27 0.28
CA PHE A 121 7.94 8.86 0.65
C PHE A 121 8.49 8.01 -0.51
N LEU A 122 7.94 8.18 -1.72
CA LEU A 122 8.34 7.40 -2.89
C LEU A 122 9.79 7.66 -3.28
N THR A 123 10.23 8.92 -3.31
CA THR A 123 11.63 9.29 -3.52
C THR A 123 12.56 8.61 -2.49
N LYS A 124 12.18 8.64 -1.21
CA LYS A 124 12.96 7.97 -0.15
C LYS A 124 12.99 6.46 -0.35
N PHE A 125 11.84 5.83 -0.63
CA PHE A 125 11.72 4.41 -0.92
C PHE A 125 12.66 4.00 -2.06
N HIS A 126 12.59 4.66 -3.23
CA HIS A 126 13.45 4.37 -4.38
C HIS A 126 14.95 4.48 -4.08
N LYS A 127 15.35 5.50 -3.32
CA LYS A 127 16.76 5.65 -2.87
C LYS A 127 17.24 4.46 -2.03
N TYR A 128 16.35 3.82 -1.29
CA TYR A 128 16.70 2.64 -0.49
C TYR A 128 16.64 1.36 -1.32
N VAL A 129 15.57 1.12 -2.07
CA VAL A 129 15.42 -0.14 -2.82
C VAL A 129 16.41 -0.25 -3.99
N SER A 130 16.90 0.85 -4.54
CA SER A 130 18.02 0.83 -5.50
C SER A 130 19.33 0.25 -4.93
N LYS A 131 19.44 0.14 -3.60
CA LYS A 131 20.57 -0.48 -2.90
C LYS A 131 20.23 -1.86 -2.33
N ALA A 132 18.96 -2.27 -2.41
CA ALA A 132 18.53 -3.55 -1.88
C ALA A 132 19.08 -4.70 -2.73
N PRO A 133 19.37 -5.86 -2.11
CA PRO A 133 19.68 -7.08 -2.85
C PRO A 133 18.57 -7.44 -3.85
N PRO A 134 18.91 -7.94 -5.05
CA PRO A 134 17.94 -8.26 -6.11
C PRO A 134 16.95 -9.38 -5.76
N ASP A 135 17.21 -10.13 -4.69
CA ASP A 135 16.38 -11.21 -4.13
C ASP A 135 15.46 -10.75 -2.98
N THR A 136 15.37 -9.44 -2.73
CA THR A 136 14.46 -8.89 -1.71
C THR A 136 13.01 -9.06 -2.15
N ALA A 137 12.30 -10.04 -1.56
CA ALA A 137 10.94 -10.41 -1.96
C ALA A 137 9.82 -9.66 -1.22
N MET A 138 10.08 -9.12 -0.02
CA MET A 138 9.05 -8.44 0.79
C MET A 138 9.68 -7.50 1.82
N VAL A 139 9.12 -6.28 1.96
CA VAL A 139 9.49 -5.32 3.00
C VAL A 139 8.23 -4.94 3.77
N LYS A 140 8.12 -5.34 5.04
CA LYS A 140 7.07 -4.82 5.94
C LYS A 140 7.63 -3.55 6.58
N LEU A 141 7.11 -2.39 6.19
CA LEU A 141 7.49 -1.12 6.78
C LEU A 141 6.67 -0.91 8.07
N PHE A 142 7.23 -1.27 9.22
CA PHE A 142 6.73 -0.78 10.51
C PHE A 142 7.68 0.26 11.08
N VAL A 143 7.09 1.25 11.73
CA VAL A 143 7.68 2.48 12.27
C VAL A 143 8.96 2.20 13.08
N SER A 144 10.04 2.93 12.76
CA SER A 144 11.45 2.85 13.25
C SER A 144 12.46 2.16 12.31
N ASP A 145 13.73 2.28 12.67
CA ASP A 145 14.95 2.19 11.86
C ASP A 145 15.34 0.77 11.36
N HIS A 146 14.39 -0.15 11.31
CA HIS A 146 14.60 -1.56 10.95
C HIS A 146 13.44 -2.16 10.13
N TRP A 147 13.78 -3.10 9.24
CA TRP A 147 12.85 -3.79 8.35
C TRP A 147 12.62 -5.20 8.89
N SER A 148 11.37 -5.61 9.10
CA SER A 148 11.03 -7.00 9.47
C SER A 148 10.15 -7.63 8.39
N GLY A 149 10.24 -8.95 8.20
CA GLY A 149 9.30 -9.73 7.38
C GLY A 149 8.18 -10.33 8.25
N TYR A 150 7.36 -11.21 7.66
CA TYR A 150 6.56 -12.15 8.45
C TYR A 150 7.47 -13.20 9.08
N GLU A 151 7.33 -13.45 10.38
CA GLU A 151 7.96 -14.57 11.06
C GLU A 151 7.11 -15.83 10.91
N VAL A 152 7.69 -17.01 11.16
CA VAL A 152 6.95 -18.29 11.09
C VAL A 152 5.71 -18.29 11.99
N GLY A 153 5.76 -17.58 13.14
CA GLY A 153 4.63 -17.44 14.06
C GLY A 153 3.50 -16.53 13.58
N ASP A 154 3.70 -15.76 12.51
CA ASP A 154 2.70 -14.86 11.93
C ASP A 154 1.80 -15.56 10.90
N ILE A 155 2.17 -16.77 10.46
CA ILE A 155 1.41 -17.57 9.50
C ILE A 155 0.28 -18.30 10.25
N PRO A 156 -1.00 -18.02 9.98
CA PRO A 156 -2.10 -18.71 10.64
C PRO A 156 -2.22 -20.14 10.08
N TYR A 157 -1.89 -21.14 10.90
CA TYR A 157 -2.14 -22.56 10.62
C TYR A 157 -3.64 -22.90 10.62
#